data_AF-A0A7S7Z3C7-F1
#
_entry.id   AF-A0A7S7Z3C7-F1
#
_cell.length_a   1.000
_cell.length_b   1.000
_cell.length_c   1.000
_cell.angle_alpha   90.00
_cell.angle_beta   90.00
_cell.angle_gamma   90.00
#
_symmetry.space_group_name_H-M   'P 1'
#
loop_
_entity.id
_entity.type
_entity.pdbx_description
1 polymer ?
#
loop_
_entity_poly.entity_id
_entity_poly.type
_entity_poly.pdbx_seq_one_letter_code
_entity_poly.pdbx_strand_id
1 'polypeptide(L)' 'MKTLQMQHELTAELERRSGVTGLKLIRLKGYTPSWDLGGTRETALDEAKERQLRDTVTAMQDEFDIA' A
#
# COMPACT_ATOMS: atom_id res chain seq x y z
N MET A 1 -13.28 5.90 -10.99
CA MET A 1 -12.12 6.79 -10.70
C MET A 1 -10.94 6.39 -11.58
N LYS A 2 -10.05 7.32 -11.94
CA LYS A 2 -8.80 6.99 -12.66
C LYS A 2 -7.88 6.23 -11.70
N THR A 3 -7.30 5.10 -12.12
CA THR A 3 -6.44 4.22 -11.29
C THR A 3 -5.33 4.95 -10.54
N LEU A 4 -4.74 5.98 -11.16
CA LEU A 4 -3.68 6.80 -10.56
C LEU A 4 -4.17 7.63 -9.36
N GLN A 5 -5.41 8.11 -9.42
CA GLN A 5 -6.00 8.87 -8.32
C GLN A 5 -6.22 7.95 -7.11
N MET A 6 -6.75 6.75 -7.35
CA MET A 6 -6.96 5.74 -6.31
C MET A 6 -5.63 5.27 -5.69
N GLN A 7 -4.58 5.09 -6.50
CA GLN A 7 -3.24 4.78 -6.00
C GLN A 7 -2.71 5.86 -5.05
N HIS A 8 -2.88 7.14 -5.40
CA HIS A 8 -2.43 8.26 -4.58
C HIS A 8 -3.21 8.34 -3.27
N GLU A 9 -4.54 8.22 -3.33
CA GLU A 9 -5.42 8.22 -2.15
C GLU A 9 -5.10 7.05 -1.20
N LEU A 10 -4.93 5.82 -1.73
CA LEU A 10 -4.55 4.64 -0.95
C LEU A 10 -3.14 4.78 -0.35
N THR A 11 -2.20 5.36 -1.10
CA THR A 11 -0.83 5.58 -0.58
C THR A 11 -0.87 6.58 0.57
N ALA A 12 -1.54 7.72 0.41
CA ALA A 12 -1.65 8.74 1.45
C ALA A 12 -2.35 8.21 2.72
N GLU A 13 -3.36 7.36 2.55
CA GLU A 13 -4.05 6.72 3.68
C GLU A 13 -3.14 5.72 4.40
N LEU A 14 -2.38 4.91 3.65
CA LEU A 14 -1.42 3.97 4.22
C LEU A 14 -0.33 4.68 5.01
N GLU A 15 0.20 5.79 4.47
CA GLU A 15 1.20 6.61 5.18
C GLU A 15 0.63 7.19 6.48
N ARG A 16 -0.63 7.66 6.44
CA ARG A 16 -1.32 8.18 7.64
C ARG A 16 -1.49 7.11 8.72
N ARG A 17 -1.91 5.89 8.35
CA ARG A 17 -2.18 4.80 9.29
C ARG A 17 -0.89 4.20 9.87
N SER A 18 0.15 4.11 9.05
CA SER A 18 1.42 3.49 9.45
C SER A 18 2.44 4.45 10.06
N GLY A 19 2.26 5.76 9.85
CA GLY A 19 3.26 6.77 10.22
C GLY A 19 4.55 6.71 9.40
N VAL A 20 4.56 5.95 8.29
CA VAL A 20 5.71 5.84 7.37
C VAL A 20 5.44 6.69 6.16
N THR A 21 6.39 7.54 5.78
CA THR A 21 6.31 8.41 4.60
C THR A 21 7.17 7.89 3.45
N GLY A 22 6.90 8.37 2.24
CA GLY A 22 7.60 7.93 1.03
C GLY A 22 7.20 6.53 0.59
N LEU A 23 6.00 6.08 0.94
CA LEU A 23 5.50 4.79 0.48
C LEU A 23 5.03 4.89 -0.97
N LYS A 24 5.07 3.75 -1.67
CA LYS A 24 4.53 3.63 -3.01
C LYS A 24 3.80 2.31 -3.13
N LEU A 25 2.53 2.40 -3.52
CA LEU A 25 1.75 1.23 -3.90
C LEU A 25 1.90 0.97 -5.39
N ILE A 26 1.91 -0.31 -5.76
CA ILE A 26 1.87 -0.77 -7.14
C ILE A 26 0.64 -1.64 -7.33
N ARG A 27 -0.01 -1.51 -8.49
CA ARG A 27 -1.14 -2.37 -8.84
C ARG A 27 -0.63 -3.67 -9.45
N LEU A 28 -0.91 -4.79 -8.80
CA LEU A 28 -0.69 -6.13 -9.32
C LEU A 28 -1.87 -6.54 -10.19
N LYS A 29 -1.61 -6.92 -11.44
CA LYS A 29 -2.67 -7.38 -12.36
C LYS A 29 -2.93 -8.87 -12.16
N GLY A 30 -4.19 -9.23 -11.90
CA GLY A 30 -4.63 -10.63 -11.77
C GLY A 30 -4.29 -11.28 -10.43
N TYR A 31 -3.97 -10.47 -9.41
CA TYR A 31 -3.72 -10.92 -8.05
C TYR A 31 -4.73 -10.27 -7.11
N THR A 32 -5.10 -11.01 -6.07
CA THR A 32 -5.78 -10.49 -4.88
C THR A 32 -4.87 -10.79 -3.69
N PRO A 33 -4.37 -9.78 -2.96
CA PRO A 33 -4.62 -8.35 -3.14
C PRO A 33 -4.11 -7.75 -4.46
N SER A 34 -4.86 -6.79 -5.02
CA SER A 34 -4.53 -6.10 -6.28
C SER A 34 -3.54 -4.94 -6.12
N TRP A 35 -3.20 -4.58 -4.88
CA TRP A 35 -2.20 -3.60 -4.51
C TRP A 35 -1.16 -4.21 -3.59
N ASP A 36 0.10 -3.90 -3.87
CA ASP A 36 1.23 -4.25 -3.02
C ASP A 36 2.15 -3.05 -2.83
N LEU A 37 2.95 -3.13 -1.77
CA LEU A 37 4.07 -2.25 -1.54
C LEU A 37 5.13 -2.43 -2.63
N GLY A 38 5.43 -1.39 -3.38
CA GLY A 38 6.42 -1.44 -4.46
C GLY A 38 7.38 -0.27 -4.48
N GLY A 39 8.46 -0.44 -5.24
CA GLY A 39 9.46 0.60 -5.46
C GLY A 39 10.59 0.60 -4.42
N THR A 40 11.70 1.21 -4.83
CA THR A 40 12.86 1.45 -3.98
C THR A 40 12.51 2.55 -2.98
N ARG A 41 12.62 2.25 -1.69
CA ARG A 41 12.46 3.24 -0.61
C ARG A 41 13.81 3.84 -0.28
N GLU A 42 13.83 5.14 0.02
CA GLU A 42 15.04 5.78 0.55
C GLU A 42 15.40 5.25 1.94
N THR A 43 14.38 4.87 2.73
CA THR A 43 14.57 4.28 4.06
C THR A 43 14.29 2.79 4.02
N ALA A 44 15.28 1.99 4.45
CA ALA A 44 15.07 0.57 4.70
C ALA A 44 14.17 0.40 5.92
N LEU A 45 13.12 -0.41 5.75
CA LEU A 45 12.26 -0.83 6.87
C LEU A 45 12.79 -2.16 7.38
N ASP A 46 12.71 -2.35 8.70
CA ASP A 46 12.91 -3.69 9.27
C ASP A 46 11.80 -4.64 8.82
N GLU A 47 12.06 -5.94 8.87
CA GLU A 47 11.12 -6.98 8.41
C GLU A 47 9.77 -6.93 9.14
N ALA A 48 9.78 -6.57 10.44
CA ALA A 48 8.55 -6.48 11.23
C ALA A 48 7.66 -5.33 10.74
N LYS A 49 8.27 -4.18 10.43
CA LYS A 49 7.59 -3.01 9.91
C LYS A 49 7.14 -3.19 8.47
N GLU A 50 7.93 -3.88 7.64
CA GLU A 50 7.49 -4.27 6.31
C GLU A 50 6.26 -5.18 6.36
N ARG A 51 6.27 -6.18 7.25
CA ARG A 51 5.12 -7.06 7.46
C ARG A 51 3.88 -6.30 7.92
N GLN A 52 4.03 -5.42 8.92
CA GLN A 52 2.93 -4.59 9.40
C GLN A 52 2.32 -3.72 8.29
N LEU A 53 3.13 -3.15 7.41
CA LEU A 53 2.64 -2.36 6.28
C LEU A 53 1.88 -3.23 5.28
N ARG A 54 2.36 -4.44 4.98
CA ARG A 54 1.65 -5.36 4.09
C ARG A 54 0.29 -5.76 4.66
N ASP A 55 0.24 -6.09 5.95
CA ASP A 55 -1.02 -6.41 6.65
C ASP A 55 -1.99 -5.22 6.58
N THR A 56 -1.48 -3.99 6.76
CA THR A 56 -2.28 -2.76 6.63
C THR A 56 -2.81 -2.57 5.20
N VAL A 57 -1.98 -2.83 4.18
CA VAL A 57 -2.37 -2.76 2.77
C VAL A 57 -3.46 -3.77 2.43
N THR A 58 -3.38 -4.99 2.97
CA THR A 58 -4.44 -6.00 2.82
C THR A 58 -5.73 -5.56 3.49
N ALA A 59 -5.68 -5.13 4.75
CA ALA A 59 -6.86 -4.65 5.46
C ALA A 59 -7.55 -3.48 4.75
N MET A 60 -6.77 -2.53 4.22
CA MET A 60 -7.31 -1.41 3.44
C MET A 60 -8.01 -1.89 2.16
N GLN A 61 -7.44 -2.88 1.46
CA GLN A 61 -8.08 -3.40 0.24
C GLN A 61 -9.42 -4.08 0.53
N ASP A 62 -9.53 -4.79 1.64
CA ASP A 62 -10.80 -5.35 2.10
C ASP A 62 -11.79 -4.23 2.48
N GLU A 63 -11.35 -3.18 3.19
CA GLU A 63 -12.19 -2.04 3.58
C GLU A 63 -12.76 -1.27 2.39
N PHE A 64 -11.96 -1.08 1.33
CA PHE A 64 -12.36 -0.33 0.16
C PHE A 64 -13.01 -1.20 -0.94
N ASP A 65 -13.14 -2.52 -0.73
CA ASP A 65 -13.60 -3.50 -1.72
C ASP A 65 -12.78 -3.43 -3.03
N ILE A 66 -11.45 -3.33 -2.88
CA ILE A 66 -10.49 -3.18 -3.98
C ILE A 66 -9.69 -4.48 -4.13
N ALA A 67 -10.35 -5.52 -4.63
CA ALA A 67 -9.75 -6.83 -4.93
C ALA A 67 -9.30 -7.00 -6.39
#